data_AF-N9XU17-F1
#
_entry.id   AF-N9XU17-F1
#
_cell.length_a   1.000
_cell.length_b   1.000
_cell.length_c   1.000
_cell.angle_alpha   90.00
_cell.angle_beta   90.00
_cell.angle_gamma   90.00
#
_symmetry.space_group_name_H-M   'P 1'
#
loop_
_entity.id
_entity.type
_entity.pdbx_description
1 polymer ?
#
loop_
_entity_poly.entity_id
_entity_poly.type
_entity_poly.pdbx_seq_one_letter_code
_entity_poly.pdbx_strand_id
1 'polypeptide(L)'
;MKNLIKKLLILILVLIIISILWFSLILSKNTNNYKFSEGKIWPTHIFVPYVNEMRKISGSFSEDGAMNLEKIYKYTGTKFFYLSFIRAIPSDTINKNDELDWGWGGKRKLSNISPNNLEYKGILKSINQLRKSGGDVAISFGGPKGQPFWVATQNVNVLFNTYDSIVKLYGLKNIDLDIEGKGLNIKDNIANAKAIKELQDKTNINVSLTLGVLPKGMIEAQLNVLKVYLKERVKINIINLMTMCYPEHTILSGENYGTASLSAIENSAKQIQKYYKKYLNINLTSQEAYEKIGATPAIGFSSNKYPIFTVEWAKELLNFGEEKNIGRISMWSMNRDIKSTRNIGVTRMYEYTKVFDKY
;
A
#
# COMPACT_ATOMS: atom_id res chain seq x y z
N MET A 1 61.59 -2.79 -35.04
CA MET A 1 60.48 -1.79 -35.08
C MET A 1 59.08 -2.41 -35.04
N LYS A 2 58.66 -3.25 -36.01
CA LYS A 2 57.29 -3.82 -36.07
C LYS A 2 56.85 -4.58 -34.81
N ASN A 3 57.75 -5.33 -34.18
CA ASN A 3 57.45 -6.12 -32.98
C ASN A 3 57.24 -5.27 -31.72
N LEU A 4 57.88 -4.09 -31.65
CA LEU A 4 57.75 -3.15 -30.54
C LEU A 4 56.40 -2.41 -30.62
N ILE A 5 56.00 -2.02 -31.84
CA ILE A 5 54.72 -1.35 -32.11
C ILE A 5 53.54 -2.29 -31.78
N LYS A 6 53.64 -3.58 -32.11
CA LYS A 6 52.60 -4.58 -31.78
C LYS A 6 52.44 -4.77 -30.27
N LYS A 7 53.54 -4.81 -29.51
CA LYS A 7 53.49 -4.89 -28.04
C LYS A 7 52.89 -3.63 -27.42
N LEU A 8 53.22 -2.45 -27.95
CA LEU A 8 52.67 -1.18 -27.49
C LEU A 8 51.15 -1.09 -27.73
N LEU A 9 50.68 -1.52 -28.90
CA LEU A 9 49.25 -1.59 -29.23
C LEU A 9 48.47 -2.53 -28.30
N ILE A 10 49.03 -3.70 -27.99
CA ILE A 10 48.42 -4.65 -27.04
C ILE A 10 48.34 -4.02 -25.65
N LEU A 11 49.40 -3.34 -25.19
CA LEU A 11 49.42 -2.69 -23.89
C LEU A 11 48.36 -1.58 -23.79
N ILE A 12 48.20 -0.77 -24.85
CA ILE A 12 47.18 0.28 -24.93
C ILE A 12 45.77 -0.34 -24.90
N LEU A 13 45.54 -1.42 -25.64
CA LEU A 13 44.25 -2.11 -25.64
C LEU A 13 43.88 -2.66 -24.26
N VAL A 14 44.85 -3.25 -23.56
CA VAL A 14 44.68 -3.76 -22.20
C VAL A 14 44.34 -2.63 -21.23
N LEU A 15 45.04 -1.49 -21.32
CA LEU A 15 44.76 -0.32 -20.48
C LEU A 15 43.36 0.28 -20.74
N ILE A 16 42.90 0.29 -22.00
CA ILE A 16 41.54 0.72 -22.36
C ILE A 16 40.50 -0.25 -21.81
N ILE A 17 40.72 -1.56 -21.91
CA ILE A 17 39.81 -2.56 -21.35
C ILE A 17 39.74 -2.44 -19.83
N ILE A 18 40.88 -2.27 -19.16
CA ILE A 18 40.93 -2.06 -17.70
C ILE A 18 40.20 -0.77 -17.32
N SER A 19 40.36 0.32 -18.06
CA SER A 19 39.68 1.58 -17.76
C SER A 19 38.16 1.48 -17.96
N ILE A 20 37.70 0.82 -19.02
CA ILE A 20 36.27 0.54 -19.26
C ILE A 20 35.69 -0.35 -18.14
N LEU A 21 36.40 -1.40 -17.75
CA LEU A 21 36.00 -2.26 -16.64
C LEU A 21 35.93 -1.49 -15.33
N TRP A 22 36.92 -0.63 -15.04
CA TRP A 22 36.92 0.21 -13.84
C TRP A 22 35.78 1.24 -13.86
N PHE A 23 35.51 1.86 -15.02
CA PHE A 23 34.41 2.80 -15.21
C PHE A 23 33.04 2.12 -15.06
N SER A 24 32.90 0.89 -15.57
CA SER A 24 31.70 0.07 -15.38
C SER A 24 31.49 -0.36 -13.92
N LEU A 25 32.58 -0.64 -13.19
CA LEU A 25 32.54 -0.93 -11.76
C LEU A 25 32.15 0.31 -10.94
N ILE A 26 32.65 1.49 -11.30
CA ILE A 26 32.28 2.79 -10.70
C ILE A 26 30.81 3.12 -10.98
N LEU A 27 30.33 2.90 -12.22
CA LEU A 27 28.91 3.04 -12.56
C LEU A 27 28.04 2.07 -11.74
N SER A 28 28.50 0.83 -11.48
CA SER A 28 27.79 -0.12 -10.62
C SER A 28 27.81 0.26 -9.13
N LYS A 29 28.84 1.00 -8.68
CA LYS A 29 28.95 1.51 -7.29
C LYS A 29 28.13 2.79 -7.08
N ASN A 30 27.80 3.53 -8.14
CA ASN A 30 27.04 4.78 -8.07
C ASN A 30 25.52 4.60 -8.23
N THR A 31 25.03 3.38 -8.49
CA THR A 31 23.63 3.07 -8.19
C THR A 31 23.57 2.58 -6.76
N ASN A 32 22.92 3.34 -5.86
CA ASN A 32 22.53 2.87 -4.53
C ASN A 32 21.58 1.66 -4.70
N ASN A 33 22.14 0.48 -4.99
CA ASN A 33 21.41 -0.77 -5.12
C ASN A 33 21.00 -1.24 -3.73
N TYR A 34 19.97 -0.60 -3.17
CA TYR A 34 19.16 -1.26 -2.15
C TYR A 34 18.50 -2.45 -2.82
N LYS A 35 19.21 -3.59 -2.86
CA LYS A 35 18.62 -4.84 -3.29
C LYS A 35 17.73 -5.32 -2.15
N PHE A 36 16.43 -5.14 -2.32
CA PHE A 36 15.47 -5.59 -1.33
C PHE A 36 15.47 -7.11 -1.24
N SER A 37 15.31 -7.61 -0.02
CA SER A 37 14.88 -9.01 0.14
C SER A 37 13.48 -9.16 -0.46
N GLU A 38 13.24 -10.30 -1.10
CA GLU A 38 11.94 -10.60 -1.69
C GLU A 38 10.86 -10.61 -0.59
N GLY A 39 9.73 -9.96 -0.88
CA GLY A 39 8.56 -9.96 -0.01
C GLY A 39 7.91 -11.33 0.07
N LYS A 40 6.90 -11.44 0.93
CA LYS A 40 6.22 -12.69 1.27
C LYS A 40 4.79 -12.66 0.77
N ILE A 41 4.27 -13.81 0.35
CA ILE A 41 2.81 -13.97 0.26
C ILE A 41 2.27 -13.96 1.69
N TRP A 42 1.27 -13.12 1.95
CA TRP A 42 0.71 -12.98 3.28
C TRP A 42 -0.40 -13.99 3.51
N PRO A 43 -0.58 -14.48 4.75
CA PRO A 43 -1.81 -15.14 5.14
C PRO A 43 -3.00 -14.20 4.93
N THR A 44 -4.18 -14.78 4.80
CA THR A 44 -5.44 -14.03 4.71
C THR A 44 -5.65 -13.28 6.03
N HIS A 45 -5.97 -14.01 7.10
CA HIS A 45 -6.30 -13.52 8.45
C HIS A 45 -5.07 -13.00 9.18
N ILE A 46 -4.83 -11.69 9.09
CA ILE A 46 -3.76 -10.99 9.78
C ILE A 46 -4.16 -9.54 10.06
N PHE A 47 -3.53 -8.94 11.07
CA PHE A 47 -3.51 -7.49 11.26
C PHE A 47 -2.48 -6.79 10.35
N VAL A 48 -2.90 -5.76 9.61
CA VAL A 48 -2.05 -4.98 8.70
C VAL A 48 -2.32 -3.47 8.81
N PRO A 49 -1.75 -2.75 9.79
CA PRO A 49 -1.98 -1.31 9.93
C PRO A 49 -1.34 -0.50 8.80
N TYR A 50 -1.95 0.63 8.48
CA TYR A 50 -1.35 1.64 7.61
C TYR A 50 -0.22 2.39 8.32
N VAL A 51 0.84 2.70 7.57
CA VAL A 51 1.94 3.59 7.94
C VAL A 51 1.98 4.73 6.94
N ASN A 52 1.94 5.96 7.43
CA ASN A 52 1.99 7.17 6.63
C ASN A 52 3.45 7.63 6.49
N GLU A 53 4.09 7.24 5.38
CA GLU A 53 5.49 7.56 5.08
C GLU A 53 5.70 9.02 4.67
N MET A 54 4.61 9.78 4.49
CA MET A 54 4.69 11.22 4.16
C MET A 54 4.87 12.09 5.41
N ARG A 55 4.78 11.49 6.61
CA ARG A 55 4.97 12.14 7.89
C ARG A 55 6.33 11.78 8.47
N LYS A 56 7.26 12.73 8.38
CA LYS A 56 8.52 12.65 9.09
C LYS A 56 8.28 12.45 10.59
N ILE A 57 8.92 11.44 11.17
CA ILE A 57 8.88 11.18 12.60
C ILE A 57 10.24 11.40 13.24
N SER A 58 10.23 11.73 14.52
CA SER A 58 11.42 11.87 15.36
C SER A 58 11.35 10.96 16.57
N GLY A 59 12.45 10.88 17.32
CA GLY A 59 12.53 10.06 18.53
C GLY A 59 12.83 8.60 18.24
N SER A 60 12.54 7.75 19.22
CA SER A 60 13.12 6.41 19.30
C SER A 60 12.60 5.42 18.24
N PHE A 61 11.50 5.72 17.56
CA PHE A 61 10.95 4.91 16.47
C PHE A 61 11.27 5.47 15.08
N SER A 62 12.13 6.49 14.98
CA SER A 62 12.57 7.08 13.72
C SER A 62 13.74 6.31 13.10
N GLU A 63 13.67 6.11 11.78
CA GLU A 63 14.77 5.66 10.93
C GLU A 63 15.05 6.76 9.90
N ASP A 64 15.99 7.66 10.20
CA ASP A 64 16.32 8.82 9.36
C ASP A 64 15.11 9.71 8.97
N GLY A 65 14.10 9.76 9.84
CA GLY A 65 12.85 10.48 9.59
C GLY A 65 11.69 9.61 9.13
N ALA A 66 11.95 8.39 8.67
CA ALA A 66 10.92 7.39 8.35
C ALA A 66 10.52 6.58 9.58
N MET A 67 9.47 5.77 9.47
CA MET A 67 9.06 4.86 10.54
C MET A 67 9.99 3.66 10.62
N ASN A 68 10.56 3.36 11.81
CA ASN A 68 11.35 2.14 12.05
C ASN A 68 10.40 0.94 12.30
N LEU A 69 10.09 0.21 11.22
CA LEU A 69 9.12 -0.89 11.24
C LEU A 69 9.65 -2.11 11.99
N GLU A 70 10.96 -2.39 11.90
CA GLU A 70 11.58 -3.48 12.65
C GLU A 70 11.43 -3.28 14.16
N LYS A 71 11.62 -2.05 14.65
CA LYS A 71 11.48 -1.73 16.06
C LYS A 71 10.04 -1.84 16.52
N ILE A 72 9.08 -1.41 15.70
CA ILE A 72 7.65 -1.60 15.98
C ILE A 72 7.36 -3.09 16.07
N TYR A 73 7.76 -3.88 15.07
CA TYR A 73 7.59 -5.32 15.07
C TYR A 73 8.16 -5.98 16.34
N LYS A 74 9.41 -5.66 16.72
CA LYS A 74 10.03 -6.19 17.95
C LYS A 74 9.31 -5.78 19.22
N TYR A 75 8.60 -4.65 19.22
CA TYR A 75 7.89 -4.14 20.39
C TYR A 75 6.45 -4.65 20.48
N THR A 76 5.77 -4.82 19.35
CA THR A 76 4.33 -5.11 19.32
C THR A 76 4.01 -6.53 18.88
N GLY A 77 4.85 -7.17 18.07
CA GLY A 77 4.53 -8.41 17.36
C GLY A 77 4.02 -8.20 15.93
N THR A 78 3.66 -6.97 15.56
CA THR A 78 3.06 -6.64 14.26
C THR A 78 4.05 -6.80 13.11
N LYS A 79 3.77 -7.74 12.20
CA LYS A 79 4.69 -8.16 11.14
C LYS A 79 4.45 -7.50 9.78
N PHE A 80 3.22 -7.09 9.51
CA PHE A 80 2.77 -6.71 8.18
C PHE A 80 2.24 -5.29 8.17
N PHE A 81 2.60 -4.49 7.16
CA PHE A 81 2.22 -3.08 7.08
C PHE A 81 1.81 -2.66 5.68
N TYR A 82 0.77 -1.82 5.58
CA TYR A 82 0.49 -1.05 4.37
C TYR A 82 1.23 0.27 4.42
N LEU A 83 2.19 0.50 3.54
CA LEU A 83 2.91 1.76 3.46
C LEU A 83 2.19 2.71 2.51
N SER A 84 1.83 3.89 3.02
CA SER A 84 0.96 4.86 2.35
C SER A 84 1.65 6.21 2.11
N PHE A 85 1.44 6.88 1.00
CA PHE A 85 0.95 6.37 -0.29
C PHE A 85 1.98 6.69 -1.36
N ILE A 86 2.11 5.85 -2.38
CA ILE A 86 2.82 6.25 -3.60
C ILE A 86 1.83 6.86 -4.60
N ARG A 87 2.25 7.98 -5.22
CA ARG A 87 1.47 8.77 -6.18
C ARG A 87 2.38 9.33 -7.27
N ALA A 88 1.77 9.79 -8.37
CA ALA A 88 2.49 10.54 -9.39
C ALA A 88 3.03 11.84 -8.78
N ILE A 89 4.24 12.24 -9.18
CA ILE A 89 4.77 13.58 -8.89
C ILE A 89 4.04 14.55 -9.82
N PRO A 90 3.29 15.53 -9.29
CA PRO A 90 2.65 16.54 -10.13
C PRO A 90 3.74 17.32 -10.89
N SER A 91 3.50 17.60 -12.18
CA SER A 91 4.30 18.43 -13.10
C SER A 91 5.42 17.79 -13.94
N ASP A 92 5.64 16.47 -13.94
CA ASP A 92 6.63 15.87 -14.84
C ASP A 92 6.19 14.57 -15.50
N THR A 93 6.72 14.43 -16.71
CA THR A 93 6.37 13.55 -17.82
C THR A 93 6.57 12.09 -17.51
N ILE A 94 5.84 11.27 -18.26
CA ILE A 94 6.27 9.92 -18.59
C ILE A 94 7.77 10.00 -18.92
N ASN A 95 8.60 9.33 -18.12
CA ASN A 95 10.04 9.38 -18.27
C ASN A 95 10.49 8.52 -19.46
N LYS A 96 11.78 8.54 -19.76
CA LYS A 96 12.36 7.83 -20.91
C LYS A 96 12.16 6.30 -20.92
N ASN A 97 11.70 5.71 -19.82
CA ASN A 97 11.38 4.29 -19.72
C ASN A 97 9.88 4.01 -19.89
N ASP A 98 9.10 5.00 -20.33
CA ASP A 98 7.65 4.94 -20.36
C ASP A 98 7.04 4.69 -18.97
N GLU A 99 7.61 5.30 -17.92
CA GLU A 99 7.11 5.22 -16.54
C GLU A 99 6.70 6.60 -16.03
N LEU A 100 5.71 6.68 -15.14
CA LEU A 100 5.44 7.92 -14.41
C LEU A 100 6.56 8.20 -13.42
N ASP A 101 6.99 9.46 -13.34
CA ASP A 101 7.68 9.96 -12.16
C ASP A 101 6.76 9.84 -10.93
N TRP A 102 7.20 9.12 -9.91
CA TRP A 102 6.42 8.84 -8.69
C TRP A 102 7.19 9.19 -7.43
N GLY A 103 6.47 9.35 -6.32
CA GLY A 103 7.08 9.54 -5.00
C GLY A 103 6.10 9.29 -3.87
N TRP A 104 6.62 9.12 -2.65
CA TRP A 104 5.78 9.05 -1.45
C TRP A 104 5.01 10.36 -1.28
N GLY A 105 3.69 10.27 -1.34
CA GLY A 105 2.76 11.39 -1.38
C GLY A 105 2.81 12.25 -2.64
N GLY A 106 3.47 11.77 -3.71
CA GLY A 106 3.72 12.54 -4.92
C GLY A 106 4.85 13.57 -4.76
N LYS A 107 5.73 13.38 -3.77
CA LYS A 107 6.84 14.30 -3.49
C LYS A 107 8.13 13.84 -4.18
N ARG A 108 8.69 14.67 -5.07
CA ARG A 108 9.99 14.39 -5.73
C ARG A 108 11.13 14.09 -4.77
N LYS A 109 11.16 14.72 -3.60
CA LYS A 109 12.20 14.48 -2.59
C LYS A 109 12.10 13.11 -1.91
N LEU A 110 10.94 12.46 -1.94
CA LEU A 110 10.70 11.13 -1.35
C LEU A 110 10.51 10.10 -2.47
N SER A 111 11.48 10.03 -3.39
CA SER A 111 11.44 9.08 -4.51
C SER A 111 12.83 8.64 -4.95
N ASN A 112 12.86 7.64 -5.83
CA ASN A 112 14.07 7.13 -6.48
C ASN A 112 14.83 8.19 -7.31
N ILE A 113 14.17 9.29 -7.70
CA ILE A 113 14.79 10.41 -8.42
C ILE A 113 15.60 11.31 -7.47
N SER A 114 15.33 11.25 -6.16
CA SER A 114 16.11 11.92 -5.11
C SER A 114 16.79 10.89 -4.19
N PRO A 115 17.69 10.03 -4.72
CA PRO A 115 18.20 8.86 -3.99
C PRO A 115 19.07 9.22 -2.78
N ASN A 116 19.53 10.48 -2.66
CA ASN A 116 20.32 10.97 -1.54
C ASN A 116 19.49 11.59 -0.42
N ASN A 117 18.16 11.68 -0.57
CA ASN A 117 17.30 12.16 0.50
C ASN A 117 17.32 11.18 1.70
N LEU A 118 17.61 11.70 2.90
CA LEU A 118 17.73 10.88 4.12
C LEU A 118 16.43 10.18 4.50
N GLU A 119 15.30 10.88 4.42
CA GLU A 119 13.98 10.32 4.75
C GLU A 119 13.61 9.19 3.78
N TYR A 120 13.88 9.37 2.49
CA TYR A 120 13.71 8.29 1.51
C TYR A 120 14.60 7.07 1.79
N LYS A 121 15.90 7.29 2.08
CA LYS A 121 16.81 6.20 2.49
C LYS A 121 16.32 5.50 3.76
N GLY A 122 15.76 6.25 4.71
CA GLY A 122 15.14 5.74 5.93
C GLY A 122 14.00 4.76 5.63
N ILE A 123 13.11 5.10 4.69
CA ILE A 123 12.02 4.20 4.25
C ILE A 123 12.62 2.90 3.68
N LEU A 124 13.59 3.00 2.76
CA LEU A 124 14.22 1.82 2.15
C LEU A 124 14.93 0.93 3.18
N LYS A 125 15.61 1.55 4.15
CA LYS A 125 16.31 0.85 5.24
C LYS A 125 15.33 0.15 6.17
N SER A 126 14.26 0.83 6.57
CA SER A 126 13.24 0.30 7.47
C SER A 126 12.53 -0.93 6.90
N ILE A 127 12.12 -0.89 5.64
CA ILE A 127 11.52 -2.05 4.94
C ILE A 127 12.49 -3.24 4.94
N ASN A 128 13.76 -3.00 4.62
CA ASN A 128 14.77 -4.06 4.58
C ASN A 128 15.05 -4.67 5.96
N GLN A 129 15.11 -3.85 7.01
CA GLN A 129 15.28 -4.31 8.39
C GLN A 129 14.07 -5.14 8.85
N LEU A 130 12.85 -4.69 8.56
CA LEU A 130 11.64 -5.45 8.89
C LEU A 130 11.66 -6.84 8.25
N ARG A 131 11.98 -6.92 6.95
CA ARG A 131 12.03 -8.21 6.24
C ARG A 131 13.11 -9.14 6.77
N LYS A 132 14.29 -8.62 7.11
CA LYS A 132 15.36 -9.39 7.76
C LYS A 132 14.92 -9.96 9.11
N SER A 133 14.08 -9.22 9.83
CA SER A 133 13.49 -9.68 11.10
C SER A 133 12.26 -10.60 10.92
N GLY A 134 11.77 -10.77 9.70
CA GLY A 134 10.69 -11.71 9.38
C GLY A 134 9.32 -11.08 9.12
N GLY A 135 9.19 -9.75 9.18
CA GLY A 135 8.00 -9.04 8.72
C GLY A 135 7.98 -8.81 7.21
N ASP A 136 7.00 -8.05 6.71
CA ASP A 136 6.91 -7.64 5.31
C ASP A 136 6.00 -6.42 5.11
N VAL A 137 6.03 -5.82 3.92
CA VAL A 137 5.22 -4.65 3.56
C VAL A 137 4.49 -4.81 2.23
N ALA A 138 3.34 -4.15 2.14
CA ALA A 138 2.67 -3.85 0.88
C ALA A 138 2.69 -2.35 0.67
N ILE A 139 2.82 -1.91 -0.58
CA ILE A 139 2.71 -0.50 -0.94
C ILE A 139 1.27 -0.19 -1.32
N SER A 140 0.72 0.86 -0.70
CA SER A 140 -0.59 1.40 -1.04
C SER A 140 -0.46 2.57 -2.00
N PHE A 141 -1.20 2.51 -3.11
CA PHE A 141 -1.23 3.51 -4.17
C PHE A 141 -2.54 4.31 -4.11
N GLY A 142 -2.46 5.62 -4.31
CA GLY A 142 -3.64 6.50 -4.29
C GLY A 142 -3.87 7.20 -2.95
N GLY A 143 -5.02 6.94 -2.32
CA GLY A 143 -5.50 7.63 -1.12
C GLY A 143 -6.14 9.01 -1.41
N PRO A 144 -6.41 9.83 -0.37
CA PRO A 144 -7.44 10.88 -0.48
C PRO A 144 -6.94 12.19 -1.10
N LYS A 145 -5.65 12.28 -1.45
CA LYS A 145 -5.00 13.52 -1.91
C LYS A 145 -4.01 13.24 -3.05
N GLY A 146 -3.58 14.30 -3.73
CA GLY A 146 -2.59 14.21 -4.81
C GLY A 146 -3.16 13.58 -6.07
N GLN A 147 -2.29 13.02 -6.92
CA GLN A 147 -2.67 12.45 -8.20
C GLN A 147 -2.34 10.94 -8.23
N PRO A 148 -3.36 10.07 -8.11
CA PRO A 148 -3.17 8.64 -8.36
C PRO A 148 -2.67 8.39 -9.79
N PHE A 149 -1.95 7.28 -10.01
CA PHE A 149 -1.35 6.99 -11.32
C PHE A 149 -2.38 6.95 -12.45
N TRP A 150 -3.52 6.32 -12.21
CA TRP A 150 -4.59 6.20 -13.19
C TRP A 150 -5.31 7.51 -13.51
N VAL A 151 -5.18 8.52 -12.64
CA VAL A 151 -5.63 9.88 -12.91
C VAL A 151 -4.54 10.67 -13.66
N ALA A 152 -3.26 10.33 -13.47
CA ALA A 152 -2.15 10.96 -14.19
C ALA A 152 -2.08 10.54 -15.67
N THR A 153 -2.40 9.28 -15.97
CA THR A 153 -2.41 8.75 -17.33
C THR A 153 -3.38 7.57 -17.46
N GLN A 154 -3.97 7.43 -18.64
CA GLN A 154 -4.77 6.26 -19.04
C GLN A 154 -4.03 5.36 -20.04
N ASN A 155 -2.73 5.60 -20.25
CA ASN A 155 -1.89 4.69 -21.03
C ASN A 155 -1.54 3.45 -20.20
N VAL A 156 -2.10 2.30 -20.59
CA VAL A 156 -1.97 1.03 -19.87
C VAL A 156 -0.51 0.59 -19.74
N ASN A 157 0.30 0.74 -20.79
CA ASN A 157 1.71 0.34 -20.77
C ASN A 157 2.50 1.18 -19.77
N VAL A 158 2.21 2.49 -19.71
CA VAL A 158 2.86 3.39 -18.75
C VAL A 158 2.49 3.02 -17.32
N LEU A 159 1.21 2.75 -17.06
CA LEU A 159 0.74 2.29 -15.75
C LEU A 159 1.41 0.97 -15.37
N PHE A 160 1.43 0.00 -16.27
CA PHE A 160 2.06 -1.29 -16.07
C PHE A 160 3.56 -1.15 -15.76
N ASN A 161 4.32 -0.43 -16.58
CA ASN A 161 5.76 -0.22 -16.39
C ASN A 161 6.04 0.46 -15.03
N THR A 162 5.21 1.44 -14.67
CA THR A 162 5.33 2.15 -13.38
C THR A 162 5.11 1.20 -12.20
N TYR A 163 4.06 0.37 -12.22
CA TYR A 163 3.83 -0.58 -11.13
C TYR A 163 4.91 -1.67 -11.09
N ASP A 164 5.30 -2.22 -12.24
CA ASP A 164 6.32 -3.26 -12.34
C ASP A 164 7.67 -2.76 -11.82
N SER A 165 8.07 -1.53 -12.14
CA SER A 165 9.32 -0.94 -11.65
C SER A 165 9.30 -0.76 -10.12
N ILE A 166 8.16 -0.37 -9.54
CA ILE A 166 7.99 -0.26 -8.08
C ILE A 166 7.96 -1.65 -7.41
N VAL A 167 7.24 -2.62 -7.98
CA VAL A 167 7.20 -4.00 -7.49
C VAL A 167 8.61 -4.59 -7.46
N LYS A 168 9.39 -4.39 -8.52
CA LYS A 168 10.79 -4.84 -8.57
C LYS A 168 11.68 -4.09 -7.60
N LEU A 169 11.57 -2.76 -7.55
CA LEU A 169 12.36 -1.92 -6.67
C LEU A 169 12.19 -2.36 -5.22
N TYR A 170 10.95 -2.53 -4.75
CA TYR A 170 10.67 -2.91 -3.37
C TYR A 170 10.50 -4.41 -3.17
N GLY A 171 10.75 -5.26 -4.17
CA GLY A 171 10.57 -6.71 -4.10
C GLY A 171 9.19 -7.14 -3.59
N LEU A 172 8.11 -6.50 -4.04
CA LEU A 172 6.76 -6.71 -3.49
C LEU A 172 6.14 -8.03 -3.92
N LYS A 173 5.32 -8.62 -3.03
CA LYS A 173 4.37 -9.69 -3.34
C LYS A 173 2.91 -9.27 -3.14
N ASN A 174 2.68 -8.13 -2.51
CA ASN A 174 1.36 -7.60 -2.22
C ASN A 174 1.36 -6.08 -2.51
N ILE A 175 0.29 -5.60 -3.12
CA ILE A 175 0.00 -4.17 -3.31
C ILE A 175 -1.40 -3.86 -2.82
N ASP A 176 -1.63 -2.58 -2.50
CA ASP A 176 -2.94 -2.06 -2.16
C ASP A 176 -3.29 -0.89 -3.07
N LEU A 177 -4.52 -0.86 -3.56
CA LEU A 177 -5.06 0.21 -4.40
C LEU A 177 -6.12 0.94 -3.59
N ASP A 178 -5.76 2.08 -3.02
CA ASP A 178 -6.65 2.93 -2.23
C ASP A 178 -7.32 3.97 -3.13
N ILE A 179 -8.57 3.69 -3.48
CA ILE A 179 -9.29 4.41 -4.53
C ILE A 179 -10.32 5.35 -3.90
N GLU A 180 -9.94 6.62 -3.84
CA GLU A 180 -10.72 7.68 -3.21
C GLU A 180 -10.85 8.94 -4.08
N GLY A 181 -11.84 9.76 -3.76
CA GLY A 181 -12.01 11.10 -4.33
C GLY A 181 -11.97 11.10 -5.86
N LYS A 182 -11.05 11.88 -6.45
CA LYS A 182 -10.87 11.96 -7.91
C LYS A 182 -10.47 10.62 -8.54
N GLY A 183 -9.87 9.72 -7.76
CA GLY A 183 -9.49 8.38 -8.20
C GLY A 183 -10.69 7.47 -8.50
N LEU A 184 -11.92 7.84 -8.16
CA LEU A 184 -13.13 7.03 -8.41
C LEU A 184 -13.62 7.10 -9.87
N ASN A 185 -12.99 7.87 -10.75
CA ASN A 185 -13.41 7.97 -12.16
C ASN A 185 -13.35 6.59 -12.85
N ILE A 186 -14.45 6.19 -13.49
CA ILE A 186 -14.60 4.85 -14.08
C ILE A 186 -13.64 4.64 -15.25
N LYS A 187 -13.47 5.63 -16.13
CA LYS A 187 -12.61 5.52 -17.32
C LYS A 187 -11.16 5.33 -16.92
N ASP A 188 -10.72 6.09 -15.92
CA ASP A 188 -9.36 6.01 -15.38
C ASP A 188 -9.10 4.63 -14.75
N ASN A 189 -10.07 4.11 -13.98
CA ASN A 189 -9.97 2.78 -13.39
C ASN A 189 -9.97 1.64 -14.40
N ILE A 190 -10.58 1.80 -15.59
CA ILE A 190 -10.49 0.77 -16.65
C ILE A 190 -9.03 0.62 -17.11
N ALA A 191 -8.34 1.74 -17.34
CA ALA A 191 -6.91 1.70 -17.70
C ALA A 191 -6.06 1.11 -16.57
N ASN A 192 -6.36 1.49 -15.32
CA ASN A 192 -5.66 0.96 -14.15
C ASN A 192 -5.85 -0.54 -13.99
N ALA A 193 -7.09 -1.03 -14.05
CA ALA A 193 -7.41 -2.44 -13.85
C ALA A 193 -6.75 -3.33 -14.93
N LYS A 194 -6.67 -2.86 -16.18
CA LYS A 194 -5.92 -3.54 -17.24
C LYS A 194 -4.42 -3.66 -16.92
N ALA A 195 -3.79 -2.56 -16.51
CA ALA A 195 -2.38 -2.57 -16.12
C ALA A 195 -2.11 -3.47 -14.91
N ILE A 196 -3.00 -3.46 -13.92
CA ILE A 196 -2.91 -4.33 -12.74
C ILE A 196 -3.11 -5.80 -13.13
N LYS A 197 -4.02 -6.11 -14.06
CA LYS A 197 -4.19 -7.48 -14.56
C LYS A 197 -2.92 -7.98 -15.25
N GLU A 198 -2.33 -7.17 -16.12
CA GLU A 198 -1.07 -7.49 -16.79
C GLU A 198 0.07 -7.70 -15.78
N LEU A 199 0.14 -6.84 -14.75
CA LEU A 199 1.08 -7.00 -13.64
C LEU A 199 0.87 -8.33 -12.90
N GLN A 200 -0.38 -8.70 -12.60
CA GLN A 200 -0.70 -9.99 -11.97
C GLN A 200 -0.25 -11.17 -12.82
N ASP A 201 -0.50 -11.14 -14.13
CA ASP A 201 -0.12 -12.23 -15.04
C ASP A 201 1.39 -12.42 -15.12
N LYS A 202 2.16 -11.34 -14.97
CA LYS A 202 3.62 -11.39 -15.07
C LYS A 202 4.34 -11.69 -13.75
N THR A 203 3.75 -11.29 -12.62
CA THR A 203 4.43 -11.28 -11.31
C THR A 203 3.75 -12.09 -10.23
N ASN A 204 2.51 -12.53 -10.45
CA ASN A 204 1.62 -13.11 -9.44
C ASN A 204 1.40 -12.20 -8.22
N ILE A 205 1.40 -10.87 -8.42
CA ILE A 205 1.17 -9.92 -7.33
C ILE A 205 -0.23 -10.09 -6.71
N ASN A 206 -0.30 -10.11 -5.38
CA ASN A 206 -1.57 -10.05 -4.66
C ASN A 206 -2.09 -8.61 -4.60
N VAL A 207 -3.39 -8.44 -4.80
CA VAL A 207 -4.03 -7.12 -4.86
C VAL A 207 -5.06 -6.97 -3.74
N SER A 208 -4.84 -5.96 -2.90
CA SER A 208 -5.88 -5.36 -2.05
C SER A 208 -6.52 -4.18 -2.78
N LEU A 209 -7.85 -4.08 -2.70
CA LEU A 209 -8.62 -2.96 -3.22
C LEU A 209 -9.28 -2.23 -2.05
N THR A 210 -8.74 -1.09 -1.66
CA THR A 210 -9.24 -0.29 -0.54
C THR A 210 -10.31 0.70 -1.02
N LEU A 211 -11.50 0.63 -0.43
CA LEU A 211 -12.69 1.36 -0.88
C LEU A 211 -13.45 1.99 0.29
N GLY A 212 -14.03 3.15 0.02
CA GLY A 212 -14.97 3.80 0.93
C GLY A 212 -16.25 2.98 1.10
N VAL A 213 -16.82 3.02 2.29
CA VAL A 213 -18.05 2.28 2.62
C VAL A 213 -18.95 3.14 3.49
N LEU A 214 -20.26 2.86 3.47
CA LEU A 214 -21.22 3.34 4.47
C LEU A 214 -21.71 2.16 5.31
N PRO A 215 -22.43 2.38 6.42
CA PRO A 215 -23.02 1.28 7.20
C PRO A 215 -23.92 0.36 6.34
N LYS A 216 -24.54 0.90 5.28
CA LYS A 216 -25.31 0.15 4.29
C LYS A 216 -24.48 -0.56 3.19
N GLY A 217 -23.15 -0.60 3.32
CA GLY A 217 -22.22 -1.13 2.33
C GLY A 217 -21.65 -0.07 1.37
N MET A 218 -20.97 -0.55 0.31
CA MET A 218 -20.41 0.31 -0.73
C MET A 218 -21.54 1.03 -1.49
N ILE A 219 -21.30 2.31 -1.84
CA ILE A 219 -22.21 3.08 -2.70
C ILE A 219 -21.82 2.92 -4.18
N GLU A 220 -22.63 3.51 -5.07
CA GLU A 220 -22.50 3.33 -6.51
C GLU A 220 -21.09 3.60 -7.05
N ALA A 221 -20.41 4.67 -6.58
CA ALA A 221 -19.06 4.98 -7.01
C ALA A 221 -18.05 3.84 -6.74
N GLN A 222 -18.03 3.30 -5.52
CA GLN A 222 -17.14 2.19 -5.16
C GLN A 222 -17.58 0.86 -5.78
N LEU A 223 -18.88 0.62 -5.90
CA LEU A 223 -19.39 -0.55 -6.62
C LEU A 223 -19.02 -0.52 -8.11
N ASN A 224 -19.00 0.65 -8.74
CA ASN A 224 -18.54 0.80 -10.12
C ASN A 224 -17.03 0.50 -10.26
N VAL A 225 -16.21 0.90 -9.29
CA VAL A 225 -14.80 0.51 -9.24
C VAL A 225 -14.66 -1.00 -9.10
N LEU A 226 -15.32 -1.63 -8.12
CA LEU A 226 -15.30 -3.09 -7.96
C LEU A 226 -15.72 -3.80 -9.26
N LYS A 227 -16.80 -3.34 -9.90
CA LYS A 227 -17.26 -3.85 -11.20
C LYS A 227 -16.17 -3.78 -12.26
N VAL A 228 -15.46 -2.65 -12.39
CA VAL A 228 -14.37 -2.49 -13.38
C VAL A 228 -13.30 -3.54 -13.17
N TYR A 229 -12.79 -3.67 -11.95
CA TYR A 229 -11.72 -4.62 -11.63
C TYR A 229 -12.13 -6.08 -11.85
N LEU A 230 -13.38 -6.44 -11.51
CA LEU A 230 -13.91 -7.78 -11.80
C LEU A 230 -14.04 -8.02 -13.31
N LYS A 231 -14.53 -7.04 -14.09
CA LYS A 231 -14.66 -7.17 -15.55
C LYS A 231 -13.31 -7.33 -16.25
N GLU A 232 -12.29 -6.60 -15.80
CA GLU A 232 -10.91 -6.74 -16.31
C GLU A 232 -10.19 -7.97 -15.70
N ARG A 233 -10.91 -8.81 -14.96
CA ARG A 233 -10.42 -10.09 -14.40
C ARG A 233 -9.26 -9.95 -13.42
N VAL A 234 -9.12 -8.81 -12.76
CA VAL A 234 -8.16 -8.64 -11.66
C VAL A 234 -8.56 -9.58 -10.53
N LYS A 235 -7.63 -10.44 -10.09
CA LYS A 235 -7.83 -11.30 -8.93
C LYS A 235 -7.65 -10.47 -7.67
N ILE A 236 -8.75 -10.00 -7.10
CA ILE A 236 -8.75 -9.25 -5.86
C ILE A 236 -8.65 -10.24 -4.68
N ASN A 237 -7.57 -10.15 -3.91
CA ASN A 237 -7.35 -10.95 -2.71
C ASN A 237 -8.17 -10.41 -1.54
N ILE A 238 -8.12 -9.10 -1.32
CA ILE A 238 -8.83 -8.40 -0.24
C ILE A 238 -9.54 -7.17 -0.81
N ILE A 239 -10.80 -6.98 -0.45
CA ILE A 239 -11.58 -5.75 -0.60
C ILE A 239 -11.58 -5.10 0.77
N ASN A 240 -10.66 -4.16 0.97
CA ASN A 240 -10.42 -3.53 2.26
C ASN A 240 -11.35 -2.33 2.45
N LEU A 241 -12.31 -2.44 3.35
CA LEU A 241 -13.32 -1.43 3.59
C LEU A 241 -12.75 -0.38 4.55
N MET A 242 -12.76 0.88 4.13
CA MET A 242 -12.50 2.01 5.03
C MET A 242 -13.72 2.23 5.91
N THR A 243 -13.79 1.48 7.01
CA THR A 243 -14.89 1.53 7.99
C THR A 243 -14.77 2.78 8.88
N MET A 244 -14.84 3.94 8.25
CA MET A 244 -14.54 5.25 8.81
C MET A 244 -15.25 6.36 8.03
N CYS A 245 -15.09 7.59 8.52
CA CYS A 245 -15.62 8.81 7.93
C CYS A 245 -17.12 8.79 7.58
N TYR A 246 -17.95 8.07 8.33
CA TYR A 246 -19.40 8.00 8.10
C TYR A 246 -20.06 9.36 8.37
N PRO A 247 -20.80 9.93 7.42
CA PRO A 247 -21.67 11.05 7.72
C PRO A 247 -22.72 10.64 8.78
N GLU A 248 -23.00 11.51 9.74
CA GLU A 248 -23.89 11.21 10.88
C GLU A 248 -25.25 10.64 10.46
N HIS A 249 -25.87 11.22 9.42
CA HIS A 249 -27.16 10.77 8.88
C HIS A 249 -27.14 9.36 8.25
N THR A 250 -25.98 8.72 8.14
CA THR A 250 -25.83 7.35 7.62
C THR A 250 -25.75 6.29 8.72
N ILE A 251 -25.59 6.72 9.98
CA ILE A 251 -25.59 5.85 11.15
C ILE A 251 -27.04 5.64 11.57
N LEU A 252 -27.48 4.39 11.71
CA LEU A 252 -28.88 4.09 12.01
C LEU A 252 -29.21 4.37 13.48
N SER A 253 -30.50 4.57 13.76
CA SER A 253 -30.96 4.70 15.15
C SER A 253 -30.58 3.47 15.95
N GLY A 254 -29.95 3.68 17.11
CA GLY A 254 -29.44 2.60 17.98
C GLY A 254 -28.05 2.08 17.61
N GLU A 255 -27.46 2.53 16.50
CA GLU A 255 -26.06 2.23 16.19
C GLU A 255 -25.11 3.27 16.81
N ASN A 256 -23.90 2.80 17.15
CA ASN A 256 -22.75 3.66 17.37
C ASN A 256 -21.77 3.52 16.18
N TYR A 257 -20.66 4.26 16.21
CA TYR A 257 -19.71 4.26 15.10
C TYR A 257 -18.95 2.91 14.92
N GLY A 258 -18.78 2.16 16.01
CA GLY A 258 -18.26 0.80 16.02
C GLY A 258 -19.24 -0.19 15.38
N THR A 259 -20.48 -0.25 15.87
CA THR A 259 -21.51 -1.15 15.32
C THR A 259 -21.86 -0.83 13.87
N ALA A 260 -21.85 0.46 13.50
CA ALA A 260 -22.00 0.91 12.11
C ALA A 260 -20.90 0.35 11.18
N SER A 261 -19.70 0.09 11.72
CA SER A 261 -18.62 -0.59 10.99
C SER A 261 -18.89 -2.06 10.77
N LEU A 262 -19.54 -2.73 11.72
CA LEU A 262 -19.97 -4.13 11.58
C LEU A 262 -21.05 -4.24 10.49
N SER A 263 -22.05 -3.35 10.53
CA SER A 263 -23.09 -3.24 9.49
C SER A 263 -22.48 -3.01 8.10
N ALA A 264 -21.46 -2.15 7.99
CA ALA A 264 -20.76 -1.90 6.74
C ALA A 264 -20.12 -3.17 6.16
N ILE A 265 -19.52 -4.01 7.02
CA ILE A 265 -18.89 -5.28 6.63
C ILE A 265 -19.96 -6.27 6.15
N GLU A 266 -21.03 -6.48 6.92
CA GLU A 266 -22.10 -7.42 6.56
C GLU A 266 -22.77 -7.08 5.24
N ASN A 267 -23.10 -5.80 5.06
CA ASN A 267 -23.76 -5.35 3.83
C ASN A 267 -22.81 -5.43 2.63
N SER A 268 -21.52 -5.16 2.83
CA SER A 268 -20.51 -5.32 1.78
C SER A 268 -20.29 -6.78 1.41
N ALA A 269 -20.35 -7.73 2.34
CA ALA A 269 -20.25 -9.17 2.03
C ALA A 269 -21.36 -9.61 1.05
N LYS A 270 -22.60 -9.20 1.32
CA LYS A 270 -23.75 -9.45 0.42
C LYS A 270 -23.54 -8.83 -0.97
N GLN A 271 -23.01 -7.60 -1.01
CA GLN A 271 -22.69 -6.93 -2.28
C GLN A 271 -21.58 -7.65 -3.03
N ILE A 272 -20.53 -8.12 -2.35
CA ILE A 272 -19.43 -8.88 -2.94
C ILE A 272 -19.95 -10.18 -3.57
N GLN A 273 -20.78 -10.96 -2.86
CA GLN A 273 -21.41 -12.17 -3.44
C GLN A 273 -22.17 -11.85 -4.74
N LYS A 274 -23.03 -10.81 -4.68
CA LYS A 274 -23.81 -10.36 -5.85
C LYS A 274 -22.92 -9.95 -7.02
N TYR A 275 -21.85 -9.21 -6.77
CA TYR A 275 -20.97 -8.68 -7.81
C TYR A 275 -20.09 -9.77 -8.42
N TYR A 276 -19.55 -10.68 -7.60
CA TYR A 276 -18.79 -11.84 -8.10
C TYR A 276 -19.69 -12.76 -8.94
N LYS A 277 -20.92 -13.02 -8.51
CA LYS A 277 -21.87 -13.79 -9.33
C LYS A 277 -22.18 -13.08 -10.63
N LYS A 278 -22.51 -11.79 -10.58
CA LYS A 278 -22.92 -11.03 -11.76
C LYS A 278 -21.81 -10.87 -12.81
N TYR A 279 -20.57 -10.61 -12.39
CA TYR A 279 -19.50 -10.22 -13.33
C TYR A 279 -18.46 -11.32 -13.57
N LEU A 280 -18.35 -12.31 -12.68
CA LEU A 280 -17.43 -13.44 -12.85
C LEU A 280 -18.15 -14.78 -12.98
N ASN A 281 -19.48 -14.84 -12.78
CA ASN A 281 -20.24 -16.08 -12.64
C ASN A 281 -19.73 -16.99 -11.50
N ILE A 282 -19.14 -16.39 -10.45
CA ILE A 282 -18.67 -17.10 -9.26
C ILE A 282 -19.71 -16.97 -8.16
N ASN A 283 -20.26 -18.10 -7.69
CA ASN A 283 -21.13 -18.13 -6.53
C ASN A 283 -20.26 -18.24 -5.27
N LEU A 284 -20.04 -17.12 -4.57
CA LEU A 284 -19.39 -17.13 -3.27
C LEU A 284 -20.40 -17.51 -2.18
N THR A 285 -20.02 -18.43 -1.29
CA THR A 285 -20.68 -18.60 0.01
C THR A 285 -20.54 -17.33 0.85
N SER A 286 -21.34 -17.21 1.92
CA SER A 286 -21.24 -16.07 2.84
C SER A 286 -19.84 -15.98 3.46
N GLN A 287 -19.27 -17.13 3.83
CA GLN A 287 -17.93 -17.21 4.42
C GLN A 287 -16.84 -16.76 3.44
N GLU A 288 -16.87 -17.23 2.20
CA GLU A 288 -15.90 -16.79 1.17
C GLU A 288 -16.01 -15.29 0.85
N ALA A 289 -17.20 -14.70 1.02
CA ALA A 289 -17.38 -13.26 0.87
C ALA A 289 -16.80 -12.48 2.06
N TYR A 290 -16.93 -12.97 3.29
CA TYR A 290 -16.27 -12.39 4.46
C TYR A 290 -14.75 -12.52 4.39
N GLU A 291 -14.21 -13.67 3.95
CA GLU A 291 -12.77 -13.88 3.75
C GLU A 291 -12.14 -12.93 2.71
N LYS A 292 -12.96 -12.35 1.83
CA LYS A 292 -12.53 -11.30 0.91
C LYS A 292 -12.49 -9.92 1.54
N ILE A 293 -13.02 -9.70 2.74
CA ILE A 293 -13.16 -8.37 3.32
C ILE A 293 -11.97 -8.04 4.24
N GLY A 294 -11.40 -6.86 4.05
CA GLY A 294 -10.61 -6.19 5.08
C GLY A 294 -11.42 -5.10 5.78
N ALA A 295 -11.13 -4.77 7.03
CA ALA A 295 -11.73 -3.64 7.73
C ALA A 295 -10.66 -2.68 8.28
N THR A 296 -10.74 -1.41 7.87
CA THR A 296 -9.82 -0.35 8.27
C THR A 296 -10.60 0.81 8.92
N PRO A 297 -10.71 0.87 10.26
CA PRO A 297 -11.19 2.06 10.96
C PRO A 297 -10.10 3.14 11.04
N ALA A 298 -10.52 4.40 11.24
CA ALA A 298 -9.60 5.47 11.61
C ALA A 298 -9.60 5.64 13.14
N ILE A 299 -8.56 5.11 13.79
CA ILE A 299 -8.47 5.03 15.25
C ILE A 299 -8.34 6.40 15.92
N GLY A 300 -8.91 6.53 17.11
CA GLY A 300 -8.91 7.77 17.88
C GLY A 300 -9.62 8.92 17.16
N PHE A 301 -9.14 10.15 17.39
CA PHE A 301 -9.71 11.35 16.79
C PHE A 301 -9.31 11.49 15.33
N SER A 302 -10.31 11.63 14.45
CA SER A 302 -10.10 11.83 13.02
C SER A 302 -10.35 13.25 12.54
N SER A 303 -11.50 13.80 12.87
CA SER A 303 -11.84 15.22 12.69
C SER A 303 -13.08 15.53 13.53
N ASN A 304 -13.41 16.81 13.70
CA ASN A 304 -14.63 17.23 14.40
C ASN A 304 -15.94 16.79 13.71
N LYS A 305 -15.86 16.25 12.48
CA LYS A 305 -17.03 15.73 11.75
C LYS A 305 -17.46 14.33 12.20
N TYR A 306 -16.61 13.62 12.94
CA TYR A 306 -16.81 12.22 13.26
C TYR A 306 -16.54 11.97 14.75
N PRO A 307 -17.23 11.00 15.38
CA PRO A 307 -16.89 10.53 16.71
C PRO A 307 -15.43 10.05 16.80
N ILE A 308 -14.87 10.09 18.02
CA ILE A 308 -13.58 9.45 18.31
C ILE A 308 -13.80 7.94 18.24
N PHE A 309 -13.06 7.25 17.37
CA PHE A 309 -13.11 5.79 17.32
C PHE A 309 -12.39 5.22 18.53
N THR A 310 -13.11 4.61 19.47
CA THR A 310 -12.57 4.18 20.78
C THR A 310 -11.92 2.80 20.74
N VAL A 311 -11.18 2.45 21.80
CA VAL A 311 -10.59 1.12 21.99
C VAL A 311 -11.67 0.06 22.18
N GLU A 312 -12.81 0.43 22.79
CA GLU A 312 -13.98 -0.44 22.93
C GLU A 312 -14.54 -0.85 21.56
N TRP A 313 -14.71 0.10 20.63
CA TRP A 313 -15.15 -0.20 19.27
C TRP A 313 -14.10 -0.99 18.47
N ALA A 314 -12.81 -0.82 18.78
CA ALA A 314 -11.76 -1.67 18.22
C ALA A 314 -11.92 -3.13 18.67
N LYS A 315 -12.28 -3.37 19.95
CA LYS A 315 -12.56 -4.72 20.45
C LYS A 315 -13.82 -5.32 19.82
N GLU A 316 -14.88 -4.52 19.65
CA GLU A 316 -16.09 -4.96 18.94
C GLU A 316 -15.77 -5.39 17.51
N LEU A 317 -14.98 -4.58 16.79
CA LEU A 317 -14.55 -4.90 15.42
C LEU A 317 -13.66 -6.14 15.36
N LEU A 318 -12.72 -6.31 16.30
CA LEU A 318 -11.90 -7.51 16.40
C LEU A 318 -12.76 -8.76 16.59
N ASN A 319 -13.61 -8.75 17.62
CA ASN A 319 -14.47 -9.90 17.95
C ASN A 319 -15.37 -10.28 16.78
N PHE A 320 -15.96 -9.28 16.11
CA PHE A 320 -16.79 -9.52 14.92
C PHE A 320 -15.96 -10.05 13.75
N GLY A 321 -14.75 -9.53 13.55
CA GLY A 321 -13.81 -10.01 12.52
C GLY A 321 -13.40 -11.46 12.74
N GLU A 322 -13.22 -11.88 14.00
CA GLU A 322 -12.96 -13.28 14.40
C GLU A 322 -14.21 -14.14 14.18
N GLU A 323 -15.38 -13.69 14.64
CA GLU A 323 -16.65 -14.42 14.51
C GLU A 323 -17.02 -14.69 13.05
N LYS A 324 -16.90 -13.68 12.18
CA LYS A 324 -17.17 -13.81 10.74
C LYS A 324 -15.97 -14.31 9.94
N ASN A 325 -14.82 -14.51 10.61
CA ASN A 325 -13.56 -14.91 10.00
C ASN A 325 -13.26 -14.11 8.72
N ILE A 326 -13.26 -12.77 8.86
CA ILE A 326 -13.05 -11.87 7.71
C ILE A 326 -11.63 -11.98 7.15
N GLY A 327 -11.38 -11.43 5.98
CA GLY A 327 -10.07 -11.49 5.36
C GLY A 327 -8.98 -10.80 6.18
N ARG A 328 -9.20 -9.57 6.67
CA ARG A 328 -8.13 -8.75 7.24
C ARG A 328 -8.63 -7.72 8.25
N ILE A 329 -7.86 -7.47 9.30
CA ILE A 329 -8.04 -6.31 10.18
C ILE A 329 -6.91 -5.32 9.91
N SER A 330 -7.22 -4.03 9.94
CA SER A 330 -6.28 -2.95 9.70
C SER A 330 -6.64 -1.74 10.57
N MET A 331 -5.93 -0.63 10.40
CA MET A 331 -6.28 0.65 10.99
C MET A 331 -5.55 1.79 10.28
N TRP A 332 -6.18 2.97 10.29
CA TRP A 332 -5.53 4.24 10.03
C TRP A 332 -5.28 4.99 11.36
N SER A 333 -4.06 5.05 11.90
CA SER A 333 -2.82 4.45 11.38
C SER A 333 -1.81 4.22 12.51
N MET A 334 -0.75 3.46 12.22
CA MET A 334 0.34 3.21 13.16
C MET A 334 0.98 4.52 13.65
N ASN A 335 1.10 5.56 12.81
CA ASN A 335 1.63 6.87 13.23
C ASN A 335 0.79 7.51 14.38
N ARG A 336 -0.53 7.25 14.40
CA ARG A 336 -1.39 7.70 15.51
C ARG A 336 -1.12 6.89 16.75
N ASP A 337 -1.09 5.57 16.61
CA ASP A 337 -1.03 4.64 17.73
C ASP A 337 0.34 4.63 18.43
N ILE A 338 1.44 4.87 17.68
CA ILE A 338 2.77 5.07 18.29
C ILE A 338 2.93 6.46 18.93
N LYS A 339 1.89 7.29 18.84
CA LYS A 339 1.87 8.69 19.31
C LYS A 339 2.99 9.56 18.71
N SER A 340 3.42 9.28 17.47
CA SER A 340 4.33 10.17 16.74
C SER A 340 3.64 11.48 16.33
N THR A 341 2.31 11.54 16.46
CA THR A 341 1.48 12.73 16.30
C THR A 341 0.49 12.80 17.44
N ARG A 342 0.20 14.00 17.97
CA ARG A 342 -0.82 14.16 19.01
C ARG A 342 -2.19 13.78 18.45
N ASN A 343 -2.88 12.87 19.15
CA ASN A 343 -4.25 12.47 18.87
C ASN A 343 -4.99 12.37 20.21
N ILE A 344 -6.07 13.13 20.40
CA ILE A 344 -6.80 13.18 21.68
C ILE A 344 -7.55 11.88 21.99
N GLY A 345 -7.81 11.05 20.97
CA GLY A 345 -8.41 9.72 21.12
C GLY A 345 -7.39 8.58 21.18
N VAL A 346 -6.09 8.90 21.24
CA VAL A 346 -5.03 7.92 21.47
C VAL A 346 -4.27 8.28 22.75
N THR A 347 -4.62 7.62 23.85
CA THR A 347 -4.14 7.98 25.19
C THR A 347 -2.81 7.30 25.52
N ARG A 348 -2.61 6.06 25.08
CA ARG A 348 -1.39 5.27 25.32
C ARG A 348 -0.80 4.76 24.01
N MET A 349 0.52 4.57 24.02
CA MET A 349 1.24 4.03 22.87
C MET A 349 0.79 2.58 22.62
N TYR A 350 0.46 2.25 21.38
CA TYR A 350 0.02 0.92 20.92
C TYR A 350 -1.30 0.42 21.51
N GLU A 351 -2.20 1.30 21.99
CA GLU A 351 -3.42 0.84 22.64
C GLU A 351 -4.41 0.17 21.67
N TYR A 352 -4.42 0.57 20.40
CA TYR A 352 -5.22 -0.09 19.36
C TYR A 352 -4.49 -1.31 18.78
N THR A 353 -3.18 -1.22 18.58
CA THR A 353 -2.33 -2.33 18.12
C THR A 353 -2.44 -3.52 19.06
N LYS A 354 -2.42 -3.32 20.39
CA LYS A 354 -2.62 -4.39 21.38
C LYS A 354 -3.99 -5.08 21.30
N VAL A 355 -4.99 -4.43 20.70
CA VAL A 355 -6.27 -5.05 20.41
C VAL A 355 -6.15 -5.82 19.10
N PHE A 356 -5.84 -5.14 18.00
CA PHE A 356 -5.92 -5.74 16.67
C PHE A 356 -4.84 -6.79 16.36
N ASP A 357 -3.66 -6.74 16.99
CA ASP A 357 -2.58 -7.73 16.78
C ASP A 357 -2.93 -9.14 17.32
N LYS A 358 -4.07 -9.28 18.00
CA LYS A 358 -4.63 -10.58 18.39
C LYS A 358 -5.29 -11.34 17.24
N TYR A 359 -5.60 -10.64 16.15
CA TYR A 359 -6.17 -11.18 14.92
C TYR A 359 -5.11 -11.89 14.07
#